data_AF-S5LTW9-F1
#
_entry.id   AF-S5LTW9-F1
#
_cell.length_a   1.000
_cell.length_b   1.000
_cell.length_c   1.000
_cell.angle_alpha   90.00
_cell.angle_beta   90.00
_cell.angle_gamma   90.00
#
_symmetry.space_group_name_H-M   'P 1'
#
loop_
_entity.id
_entity.type
_entity.pdbx_description
1 polymer ?
#
loop_
_entity_poly.entity_id
_entity_poly.type
_entity_poly.pdbx_seq_one_letter_code
_entity_poly.pdbx_strand_id
1 'polypeptide(L)'
;MIEKFLNREEKKIFSKRYLNKIKKEDFFSYLEMEEALLESLKDKYKRDNYENKITEIKIMNQQEYVDKLNLYYYDVVLLNKNSSKSEEKITQEFDDLLKPFKKIQK
;
A
#
# COMPACT_ATOMS: atom_id res chain seq x y z
N MET A 1 7.02 9.59 3.18
CA MET A 1 6.75 9.55 4.64
C MET A 1 7.07 8.18 5.26
N ILE A 2 6.90 7.06 4.54
CA ILE A 2 7.37 5.71 4.92
C ILE A 2 8.91 5.55 4.93
N GLU A 3 9.63 6.34 4.12
CA GLU A 3 11.11 6.38 4.08
C GLU A 3 11.77 6.69 5.43
N LYS A 4 11.04 7.14 6.45
CA LYS A 4 11.61 7.36 7.79
C LYS A 4 11.64 6.10 8.66
N PHE A 5 10.77 5.12 8.39
CA PHE A 5 10.55 3.96 9.26
C PHE A 5 11.13 2.66 8.72
N LEU A 6 11.35 2.57 7.42
CA LEU A 6 11.92 1.38 6.79
C LEU A 6 13.43 1.27 7.05
N ASN A 7 13.94 0.05 7.13
CA ASN A 7 15.37 -0.22 7.19
C ASN A 7 16.06 0.13 5.86
N ARG A 8 17.40 0.21 5.82
CA ARG A 8 18.13 0.62 4.59
C ARG A 8 17.80 -0.25 3.37
N GLU A 9 17.56 -1.54 3.58
CA GLU A 9 17.18 -2.50 2.54
C GLU A 9 15.71 -2.36 2.14
N GLU A 10 14.81 -2.21 3.11
CA GLU A 10 13.39 -1.97 2.88
C GLU A 10 13.15 -0.63 2.18
N LYS A 11 13.87 0.45 2.54
CA LYS A 11 13.81 1.73 1.81
C LYS A 11 14.21 1.59 0.35
N LYS A 12 15.12 0.68 0.03
CA LYS A 12 15.52 0.37 -1.36
C LYS A 12 14.35 -0.28 -2.10
N ILE A 13 13.72 -1.27 -1.48
CA ILE A 13 12.55 -2.00 -2.01
C ILE A 13 11.37 -1.05 -2.21
N PHE A 14 11.08 -0.19 -1.24
CA PHE A 14 9.97 0.76 -1.27
C PHE A 14 10.34 2.15 -1.82
N SER A 15 11.47 2.28 -2.51
CA SER A 15 11.82 3.55 -3.17
C SER A 15 10.86 3.82 -4.35
N LYS A 16 10.60 5.09 -4.66
CA LYS A 16 9.69 5.53 -5.75
C LYS A 16 9.97 4.85 -7.11
N ARG A 17 11.21 4.39 -7.34
CA ARG A 17 11.62 3.65 -8.56
C ARG A 17 11.26 2.16 -8.54
N TYR A 18 11.21 1.52 -7.37
CA TYR A 18 10.83 0.13 -7.19
C TYR A 18 9.37 -0.07 -6.82
N LEU A 19 8.71 0.95 -6.27
CA LEU A 19 7.26 0.94 -5.99
C LEU A 19 6.40 0.70 -7.24
N ASN A 20 6.82 1.19 -8.42
CA ASN A 20 6.16 0.89 -9.69
C ASN A 20 6.38 -0.57 -10.16
N LYS A 21 7.32 -1.30 -9.54
CA LYS A 21 7.71 -2.67 -9.89
C LYS A 21 7.28 -3.72 -8.85
N ILE A 22 6.96 -3.33 -7.62
CA ILE A 22 6.37 -4.24 -6.65
C ILE A 22 5.00 -4.66 -7.18
N LYS A 23 4.84 -5.95 -7.49
CA LYS A 23 3.54 -6.47 -7.87
C LYS A 23 2.64 -6.42 -6.63
N LYS A 24 1.35 -6.16 -6.83
CA LYS A 24 0.37 -6.12 -5.72
C LYS A 24 0.41 -7.41 -4.89
N GLU A 25 0.69 -8.53 -5.55
CA GLU A 25 0.90 -9.87 -4.99
C GLU A 25 2.09 -9.92 -4.01
N ASP A 26 3.23 -9.32 -4.37
CA ASP A 26 4.43 -9.30 -3.52
C ASP A 26 4.19 -8.45 -2.26
N PHE A 27 3.49 -7.32 -2.41
CA PHE A 27 3.12 -6.48 -1.27
C PHE A 27 2.14 -7.20 -0.34
N PHE A 28 1.13 -7.85 -0.91
CA PHE A 28 0.15 -8.61 -0.14
C PHE A 28 0.80 -9.77 0.62
N SER A 29 1.70 -10.51 -0.04
CA SER A 29 2.47 -11.58 0.61
C SER A 29 3.35 -11.06 1.77
N TYR A 30 3.94 -9.87 1.61
CA TYR A 30 4.68 -9.22 2.68
C TYR A 30 3.78 -8.82 3.85
N LEU A 31 2.60 -8.25 3.59
CA LEU A 31 1.61 -7.91 4.61
C LEU A 31 1.15 -9.15 5.39
N GLU A 32 0.81 -10.25 4.69
CA GLU A 32 0.42 -11.51 5.33
C GLU A 32 1.53 -12.06 6.24
N MET A 33 2.81 -11.92 5.84
CA MET A 33 3.94 -12.34 6.66
C MET A 33 4.04 -11.51 7.96
N GLU A 34 3.86 -10.20 7.88
CA GLU A 34 3.91 -9.30 9.04
C GLU A 34 2.72 -9.52 9.99
N GLU A 35 1.54 -9.85 9.45
CA GLU A 35 0.37 -10.25 10.22
C GLU A 35 0.58 -11.59 10.94
N ALA A 36 1.17 -12.57 10.27
CA ALA A 36 1.52 -13.86 10.88
C ALA A 36 2.54 -13.70 12.02
N LEU A 37 3.50 -12.80 11.87
CA LEU A 37 4.48 -12.47 12.91
C LEU A 37 3.80 -11.84 14.14
N LEU A 38 2.88 -10.91 13.91
CA LEU A 38 2.09 -10.29 14.96
C LEU A 38 1.25 -11.32 15.75
N GLU A 39 0.61 -12.25 15.03
CA GLU A 39 -0.19 -13.30 15.68
C GLU A 39 0.69 -14.24 16.51
N SER A 40 1.87 -14.61 15.99
CA SER A 40 2.87 -15.40 16.73
C SER A 40 3.33 -14.70 18.02
N LEU A 41 3.53 -13.38 17.99
CA LEU A 41 3.86 -12.61 19.18
C LEU A 41 2.72 -12.61 20.21
N LYS A 42 1.47 -12.44 19.76
CA LYS A 42 0.28 -12.52 20.62
C LYS A 42 0.14 -13.88 21.27
N ASP A 43 0.35 -14.96 20.51
CA ASP A 43 0.30 -16.32 21.03
C ASP A 43 1.41 -16.60 22.03
N LYS A 44 2.62 -16.12 21.78
CA LYS A 44 3.72 -16.21 22.75
C LYS A 44 3.35 -15.48 24.03
N TYR A 45 2.79 -14.28 23.94
CA TYR A 45 2.38 -13.50 25.11
C TYR A 45 1.28 -14.18 25.93
N LYS A 46 0.33 -14.85 25.28
CA LYS A 46 -0.68 -15.70 25.94
C LYS A 46 -0.03 -16.88 26.68
N ARG A 47 0.95 -17.56 26.06
CA ARG A 47 1.69 -18.68 26.71
C ARG A 47 2.52 -18.23 27.90
N ASP A 48 3.04 -17.01 27.85
CA ASP A 48 3.77 -16.36 28.94
C ASP A 48 2.83 -15.74 30.01
N ASN A 49 1.55 -16.14 30.05
CA ASN A 49 0.53 -15.67 31.00
C ASN A 49 0.39 -14.13 31.09
N TYR A 50 0.65 -13.42 30.00
CA TYR A 50 0.55 -11.95 29.92
C TYR A 50 1.53 -11.18 30.84
N GLU A 51 2.53 -11.82 31.41
CA GLU A 51 3.43 -11.15 32.38
C GLU A 51 4.58 -10.40 31.69
N ASN A 52 4.92 -10.78 30.46
CA ASN A 52 6.10 -10.27 29.77
C ASN A 52 5.85 -8.91 29.10
N LYS A 53 6.11 -7.83 29.84
CA LYS A 53 6.01 -6.44 29.37
C LYS A 53 6.84 -6.14 28.11
N ILE A 54 7.97 -6.83 27.92
CA ILE A 54 8.79 -6.64 26.71
C ILE A 54 8.04 -7.17 25.48
N THR A 55 7.38 -8.31 25.61
CA THR A 55 6.56 -8.90 24.55
C THR A 55 5.33 -8.04 24.27
N GLU A 56 4.71 -7.47 25.31
CA GLU A 56 3.59 -6.52 25.17
C GLU A 56 3.98 -5.29 24.33
N ILE A 57 5.12 -4.65 24.65
CA ILE A 57 5.64 -3.51 23.88
C ILE A 57 5.94 -3.91 22.42
N LYS A 58 6.50 -5.11 22.21
CA LYS A 58 6.76 -5.62 20.85
C LYS A 58 5.46 -5.84 20.07
N ILE A 59 4.41 -6.36 20.70
CA ILE A 59 3.09 -6.52 20.09
C ILE A 59 2.53 -5.16 19.70
N MET A 60 2.59 -4.16 20.58
CA MET A 60 2.09 -2.82 20.28
C MET A 60 2.82 -2.21 19.07
N ASN A 61 4.15 -2.25 19.07
CA ASN A 61 4.95 -1.71 17.96
C ASN A 61 4.67 -2.43 16.63
N GLN A 62 4.54 -3.76 16.67
CA GLN A 62 4.24 -4.56 15.49
C GLN A 62 2.81 -4.31 14.98
N GLN A 63 1.83 -4.16 15.90
CA GLN A 63 0.45 -3.82 15.54
C GLN A 63 0.41 -2.47 14.83
N GLU A 64 1.07 -1.43 15.38
CA GLU A 64 1.15 -0.14 14.71
C GLU A 64 1.79 -0.21 13.32
N TYR A 65 2.78 -1.08 13.14
CA TYR A 65 3.44 -1.26 11.86
C TYR A 65 2.52 -1.92 10.83
N VAL A 66 1.84 -3.01 11.22
CA VAL A 66 0.83 -3.69 10.40
C VAL A 66 -0.31 -2.76 10.02
N ASP A 67 -0.83 -1.97 10.97
CA ASP A 67 -1.92 -1.01 10.71
C ASP A 67 -1.51 0.03 9.66
N LYS A 68 -0.26 0.53 9.74
CA LYS A 68 0.28 1.48 8.75
C LYS A 68 0.48 0.82 7.38
N LEU A 69 0.91 -0.44 7.32
CA LEU A 69 1.04 -1.18 6.06
C LEU A 69 -0.33 -1.44 5.42
N ASN A 70 -1.33 -1.79 6.23
CA ASN A 70 -2.70 -1.97 5.79
C ASN A 70 -3.26 -0.68 5.20
N LEU A 71 -3.13 0.46 5.90
CA LEU A 71 -3.52 1.77 5.35
C LEU A 71 -2.83 2.05 4.00
N TYR A 72 -1.54 1.77 3.89
CA TYR A 72 -0.81 1.94 2.63
C TYR A 72 -1.32 1.04 1.50
N TYR A 73 -1.70 -0.21 1.80
CA TYR A 73 -2.30 -1.12 0.84
C TYR A 73 -3.58 -0.53 0.24
N TYR A 74 -4.48 -0.05 1.10
CA TYR A 74 -5.74 0.55 0.67
C TYR A 74 -5.51 1.87 -0.09
N ASP A 75 -4.69 2.77 0.46
CA ASP A 75 -4.52 4.13 -0.06
C ASP A 75 -3.66 4.20 -1.32
N VAL A 76 -2.71 3.29 -1.49
CA VAL A 76 -1.72 3.40 -2.57
C VAL A 76 -1.81 2.20 -3.49
N VAL A 77 -1.89 0.97 -2.98
CA VAL A 77 -1.87 -0.22 -3.84
C VAL A 77 -3.23 -0.47 -4.50
N LEU A 78 -4.32 -0.31 -3.76
CA LEU A 78 -5.68 -0.49 -4.28
C LEU A 78 -6.16 0.72 -5.10
N LEU A 79 -5.92 1.95 -4.63
CA LEU A 79 -6.22 3.17 -5.40
C LEU A 79 -5.31 3.36 -6.63
N ASN A 80 -4.13 2.73 -6.71
CA ASN A 80 -3.35 2.60 -7.96
C ASN A 80 -4.01 1.60 -8.93
N LYS A 81 -5.20 1.93 -9.41
CA LYS A 81 -5.89 1.24 -10.49
C LYS A 81 -6.32 2.27 -11.53
N ASN A 82 -5.35 2.75 -12.32
CA ASN A 82 -5.60 3.34 -13.65
C ASN A 82 -6.49 4.61 -13.75
N SER A 83 -6.79 5.36 -12.70
CA SER A 83 -7.77 6.46 -12.79
C SER A 83 -7.38 7.60 -13.73
N SER A 84 -6.09 7.93 -13.90
CA SER A 84 -5.70 9.03 -14.79
C SER A 84 -5.70 8.68 -16.28
N LYS A 85 -5.46 7.40 -16.65
CA LYS A 85 -5.39 7.00 -18.07
C LYS A 85 -6.77 6.80 -18.72
N SER A 86 -7.81 6.53 -17.95
CA SER A 86 -9.18 6.45 -18.49
C SER A 86 -9.78 7.84 -18.73
N GLU A 87 -9.54 8.80 -17.85
CA GLU A 87 -10.07 10.17 -18.00
C GLU A 87 -9.48 10.88 -19.21
N GLU A 88 -8.18 10.73 -19.47
CA GLU A 88 -7.52 11.29 -20.67
C GLU A 88 -8.04 10.69 -21.99
N LYS A 89 -8.37 9.38 -22.01
CA LYS A 89 -8.96 8.74 -23.19
C LYS A 89 -10.40 9.19 -23.43
N ILE A 90 -11.20 9.26 -22.37
CA ILE A 90 -12.60 9.71 -22.47
C ILE A 90 -12.65 11.17 -22.94
N THR A 91 -11.76 12.03 -22.45
CA THR A 91 -11.67 13.43 -22.91
C THR A 91 -11.22 13.55 -24.35
N GLN A 92 -10.22 12.77 -24.80
CA GLN A 92 -9.79 12.77 -26.20
C GLN A 92 -10.89 12.26 -27.16
N GLU A 93 -11.60 11.18 -26.81
CA GLU A 93 -12.72 10.67 -27.60
C GLU A 93 -13.87 11.69 -27.66
N PHE A 94 -14.15 12.39 -26.55
CA PHE A 94 -15.16 13.44 -26.51
C PHE A 94 -14.79 14.66 -27.35
N ASP A 95 -13.53 15.10 -27.31
CA ASP A 95 -13.03 16.19 -28.14
C ASP A 95 -13.05 15.84 -29.64
N ASP A 96 -12.73 14.61 -30.00
CA ASP A 96 -12.82 14.12 -31.39
C ASP A 96 -14.26 14.04 -31.88
N LEU A 97 -15.21 13.67 -31.03
CA LEU A 97 -16.65 13.71 -31.34
C LEU A 97 -17.19 15.14 -31.52
N LEU A 98 -16.58 16.15 -30.86
CA LEU A 98 -16.99 17.55 -30.96
C LEU A 98 -16.37 18.31 -32.15
N LYS A 99 -15.25 17.82 -32.71
CA LYS A 99 -14.57 18.42 -33.88
C LYS A 99 -15.49 18.64 -35.10
N PRO A 100 -16.39 17.72 -35.49
CA PRO A 100 -17.29 17.91 -36.63
C PRO A 100 -18.29 19.04 -36.36
N PHE A 101 -18.84 19.12 -35.15
CA PHE A 101 -19.83 20.12 -34.77
C PHE A 101 -19.22 21.53 -34.71
N LYS A 102 -17.99 21.67 -34.18
CA LYS A 102 -17.25 22.94 -34.22
C LYS A 102 -16.92 23.42 -35.65
N LYS A 103 -16.82 22.49 -36.61
CA LYS A 103 -16.58 22.81 -38.03
C LYS A 103 -17.83 23.34 -38.73
N ILE A 104 -19.02 22.87 -38.34
CA ILE A 104 -20.32 23.28 -38.90
C ILE A 104 -20.76 24.64 -38.33
N GLN A 105 -20.28 24.98 -37.13
CA GLN A 105 -20.63 26.23 -36.43
C GLN A 105 -19.77 27.45 -36.81
N LYS A 106 -18.70 27.26 -37.61
CA LYS A 106 -17.91 28.34 -38.22
C LYS A 106 -18.48 28.71 -39.58
#